data_AF-A0A1C6I7J5-F1
#
_entry.id   AF-A0A1C6I7J5-F1
#
_cell.length_a   1.000
_cell.length_b   1.000
_cell.length_c   1.000
_cell.angle_alpha   90.00
_cell.angle_beta   90.00
_cell.angle_gamma   90.00
#
_symmetry.space_group_name_H-M   'P 1'
#
loop_
_entity.id
_entity.type
_entity.pdbx_description
1 polymer ?
#
loop_
_entity_poly.entity_id
_entity_poly.type
_entity_poly.pdbx_seq_one_letter_code
_entity_poly.pdbx_strand_id
1 'polypeptide(L)'
;MSKLSILKLALVSVIIGGISGLCIGVFLILLEKAIDLNLAYKSLIFVLPFSGMFMTYLYSKYGGNSQKGNNIIIENINGSKEKIEFIMAPLVFLGTILTHLFGGSVGREGTGVQIGGTIGNSLAKALKSSEEEKKVLLISGVAAGFSSVFGTPLTGTIFALEIANIGRLSYNSMLPAIVSALVGNSVVKFLGVKHSHYKIPAQEAVDIINVLKVIALAICFGLISRLFVYMTHWFNEKLIKYCKNKYLKIFVGGTLMVIATLFLRNNLYNNLSLGLLNDAFYGKVPILAFIIKLILTALCLGAGYQGGEVTPLFVIGATLGATLSHILGLPFAFCAALGLVGVFSGATNAPIACFMMYLELFRANNIVFAMLVCIISFFISGHKGIYKAQLWNE
;
A
#
# COMPACT_ATOMS: atom_id res chain seq x y z
N MET A 1 11.06 10.56 -26.55
CA MET A 1 12.04 11.36 -25.78
C MET A 1 13.47 11.11 -26.24
N SER A 2 14.32 12.15 -26.24
CA SER A 2 15.76 12.04 -26.51
C SER A 2 16.54 11.57 -25.26
N LYS A 3 17.73 10.98 -25.45
CA LYS A 3 18.61 10.55 -24.34
C LYS A 3 18.95 11.70 -23.38
N LEU A 4 19.21 12.90 -23.92
CA LEU A 4 19.50 14.09 -23.13
C LEU A 4 18.31 14.53 -22.25
N SER A 5 17.09 14.42 -22.78
CA SER A 5 15.86 14.70 -22.02
C SER A 5 15.70 13.72 -20.86
N ILE A 6 15.95 12.42 -21.08
CA ILE A 6 15.91 11.41 -20.01
C ILE A 6 16.93 11.74 -18.91
N LEU A 7 18.16 12.12 -19.28
CA LEU A 7 19.19 12.51 -18.31
C LEU A 7 18.78 13.76 -17.50
N LYS A 8 18.23 14.78 -18.18
CA LYS A 8 17.70 15.98 -17.51
C LYS A 8 16.61 15.62 -16.50
N LEU A 9 15.66 14.75 -16.87
CA LEU A 9 14.61 14.31 -15.95
C LEU A 9 15.15 13.46 -14.81
N ALA A 10 16.21 12.67 -15.02
CA ALA A 10 16.87 11.95 -13.94
C ALA A 10 17.48 12.90 -12.91
N LEU A 11 18.12 14.00 -13.34
CA LEU A 11 18.62 15.04 -12.43
C LEU A 11 17.48 15.73 -11.67
N VAL A 12 16.38 16.07 -12.35
CA VAL A 12 15.18 16.61 -11.70
C VAL A 12 14.60 15.62 -10.68
N SER A 13 14.68 14.32 -10.97
CA SER A 13 14.19 13.26 -10.09
C SER A 13 15.01 13.10 -8.80
N VAL A 14 16.25 13.58 -8.76
CA VAL A 14 17.01 13.70 -7.49
C VAL A 14 16.28 14.66 -6.54
N ILE A 15 15.77 15.78 -7.05
CA ILE A 15 15.00 16.76 -6.25
C ILE A 15 13.68 16.14 -5.79
N ILE A 16 12.97 15.43 -6.67
CA ILE A 16 11.73 14.72 -6.31
C ILE A 16 12.00 13.71 -5.20
N GLY A 17 13.03 12.88 -5.35
CA GLY A 17 13.44 11.91 -4.36
C GLY A 17 13.80 12.57 -3.03
N GLY A 18 14.56 13.66 -3.07
CA GLY A 18 14.97 14.40 -1.87
C GLY A 18 13.79 14.96 -1.08
N ILE A 19 12.88 15.68 -1.75
CA ILE A 19 11.70 16.27 -1.11
C ILE A 19 10.74 15.17 -0.64
N SER A 20 10.48 14.16 -1.47
CA SER A 20 9.58 13.05 -1.12
C SER A 20 10.11 12.25 0.07
N GLY A 21 11.42 11.94 0.07
CA GLY A 21 12.09 11.26 1.17
C GLY A 21 12.03 12.07 2.47
N LEU A 22 12.24 13.39 2.42
CA LEU A 22 12.12 14.24 3.60
C LEU A 22 10.70 14.24 4.17
N CYS A 23 9.70 14.51 3.32
CA CYS A 23 8.29 14.56 3.73
C CYS A 23 7.83 13.19 4.28
N ILE A 24 8.21 12.10 3.64
CA ILE A 24 7.81 10.75 4.03
C ILE A 24 8.59 10.28 5.26
N GLY A 25 9.87 10.63 5.40
CA GLY A 25 10.62 10.32 6.61
C GLY A 25 10.00 10.98 7.84
N VAL A 26 9.66 12.27 7.75
CA VAL A 26 8.92 12.97 8.82
C VAL A 26 7.55 12.34 9.08
N PHE A 27 6.82 11.97 8.01
CA PHE A 27 5.56 11.25 8.13
C PHE A 27 5.72 9.94 8.91
N LEU A 28 6.73 9.12 8.58
CA LEU A 28 6.96 7.82 9.22
C LEU A 28 7.34 7.98 10.70
N ILE A 29 8.17 8.96 11.05
CA ILE A 29 8.53 9.27 12.44
C ILE A 29 7.29 9.65 13.26
N LEU A 30 6.42 10.50 12.70
CA LEU A 30 5.20 10.92 13.38
C LEU A 30 4.15 9.81 13.43
N LEU A 31 4.09 8.98 12.39
CA LEU A 31 3.21 7.81 12.33
C LEU A 31 3.58 6.78 13.41
N GLU A 32 4.87 6.50 13.58
CA GLU A 32 5.37 5.61 14.64
C GLU A 32 4.98 6.14 16.02
N LYS A 33 5.26 7.43 16.30
CA LYS A 33 4.84 8.08 17.55
C LYS A 33 3.32 8.04 17.77
N ALA A 34 2.54 8.22 16.72
CA ALA A 34 1.08 8.16 16.81
C ALA A 34 0.59 6.75 17.18
N ILE A 35 1.20 5.71 16.59
CA ILE A 35 0.91 4.31 16.92
C ILE A 35 1.32 4.00 18.35
N ASP A 36 2.50 4.44 18.79
CA ASP A 36 2.99 4.23 20.16
C ASP A 36 2.06 4.88 21.19
N LEU A 37 1.61 6.12 20.93
CA LEU A 37 0.61 6.80 21.76
C LEU A 37 -0.72 6.04 21.79
N ASN A 38 -1.19 5.51 20.66
CA ASN A 38 -2.40 4.71 20.61
C ASN A 38 -2.29 3.43 21.45
N LEU A 39 -1.13 2.76 21.39
CA LEU A 39 -0.87 1.53 22.14
C LEU A 39 -0.73 1.79 23.65
N ALA A 40 -0.12 2.92 24.02
CA ALA A 40 -0.01 3.37 25.41
C ALA A 40 -1.38 3.77 26.00
N TYR A 41 -2.20 4.48 25.23
CA TYR A 41 -3.51 5.00 25.65
C TYR A 41 -4.63 4.38 24.82
N LYS A 42 -4.99 3.13 25.14
CA LYS A 42 -5.99 2.35 24.39
C LYS A 42 -7.37 3.02 24.27
N SER A 43 -7.70 3.93 25.19
CA SER A 43 -8.94 4.74 25.15
C SER A 43 -8.99 5.75 23.99
N LEU A 44 -7.86 6.07 23.36
CA LEU A 44 -7.82 6.96 22.20
C LEU A 44 -8.69 6.45 21.04
N ILE A 45 -8.94 5.14 20.96
CA ILE A 45 -9.82 4.58 19.94
C ILE A 45 -11.25 5.17 19.95
N PHE A 46 -11.76 5.57 21.12
CA PHE A 46 -13.10 6.17 21.23
C PHE A 46 -13.22 7.51 20.47
N VAL A 47 -12.09 8.14 20.15
CA VAL A 47 -12.05 9.41 19.40
C VAL A 47 -12.06 9.16 17.87
N LEU A 48 -11.84 7.93 17.41
CA LEU A 48 -11.79 7.58 15.98
C LEU A 48 -12.99 8.08 15.15
N PRO A 49 -14.26 7.91 15.60
CA PRO A 49 -15.42 8.41 14.84
C PRO A 49 -15.38 9.92 14.62
N PHE A 50 -14.94 10.67 15.65
CA PHE A 50 -14.88 12.13 15.63
C PHE A 50 -13.71 12.64 14.79
N SER A 51 -12.55 11.97 14.85
CA SER A 51 -11.41 12.30 14.00
C SER A 51 -11.74 12.07 12.51
N GLY A 52 -12.49 11.01 12.20
CA GLY A 52 -13.03 10.76 10.86
C GLY A 52 -13.94 11.88 10.36
N MET A 53 -14.88 12.35 11.19
CA MET A 53 -15.74 13.48 10.83
C MET A 53 -14.93 14.76 10.59
N PHE A 54 -13.95 15.04 11.45
CA PHE A 54 -13.05 16.18 11.30
C PHE A 54 -12.26 16.13 10.00
N MET A 55 -11.66 14.98 9.66
CA MET A 55 -10.96 14.83 8.38
C MET A 55 -11.92 14.95 7.20
N THR A 56 -13.12 14.38 7.29
CA THR A 56 -14.16 14.54 6.25
C THR A 56 -14.53 16.01 6.04
N TYR A 57 -14.57 16.81 7.11
CA TYR A 57 -14.78 18.26 7.02
C TYR A 57 -13.64 18.94 6.25
N LEU A 58 -12.38 18.66 6.62
CA LEU A 58 -11.22 19.24 5.94
C LEU A 58 -11.17 18.88 4.44
N TYR A 59 -11.40 17.62 4.09
CA TYR A 59 -11.45 17.19 2.69
C TYR A 59 -12.62 17.81 1.93
N SER A 60 -13.75 18.03 2.60
CA SER A 60 -14.93 18.65 1.97
C SER A 60 -14.75 20.14 1.73
N LYS A 61 -14.05 20.83 2.63
CA LYS A 61 -13.87 22.28 2.58
C LYS A 61 -12.66 22.69 1.74
N TYR A 62 -11.57 21.94 1.81
CA TYR A 62 -10.28 22.30 1.20
C TYR A 62 -9.78 21.28 0.17
N GLY A 63 -10.29 20.05 0.18
CA GLY A 63 -9.70 18.95 -0.57
C GLY A 63 -9.92 18.98 -2.07
N GLY A 64 -10.93 19.68 -2.59
CA GLY A 64 -11.29 19.61 -4.01
C GLY A 64 -11.51 18.16 -4.46
N ASN A 65 -10.78 17.72 -5.49
CA ASN A 65 -10.80 16.34 -5.99
C ASN A 65 -9.82 15.39 -5.28
N SER A 66 -9.12 15.83 -4.22
CA SER A 66 -8.14 15.01 -3.47
C SER A 66 -8.74 13.74 -2.85
N GLN A 67 -10.07 13.65 -2.73
CA GLN A 67 -10.76 12.44 -2.26
C GLN A 67 -10.57 11.24 -3.20
N LYS A 68 -10.19 11.45 -4.47
CA LYS A 68 -9.83 10.37 -5.40
C LYS A 68 -8.52 9.65 -5.01
N GLY A 69 -7.67 10.28 -4.20
CA GLY A 69 -6.43 9.70 -3.67
C GLY A 69 -5.51 9.16 -4.77
N ASN A 70 -5.08 7.91 -4.66
CA ASN A 70 -4.18 7.28 -5.65
C ASN A 70 -4.75 7.25 -7.08
N ASN A 71 -6.07 7.20 -7.24
CA ASN A 71 -6.69 7.08 -8.57
C ASN A 71 -6.41 8.30 -9.45
N ILE A 72 -6.41 9.52 -8.90
CA ILE A 72 -6.14 10.72 -9.72
C ILE A 72 -4.70 10.77 -10.23
N ILE A 73 -3.76 10.19 -9.48
CA ILE A 73 -2.35 10.09 -9.86
C ILE A 73 -2.21 9.09 -11.00
N ILE A 74 -2.84 7.92 -10.87
CA ILE A 74 -2.87 6.89 -11.92
C ILE A 74 -3.54 7.43 -13.19
N GLU A 75 -4.67 8.11 -13.06
CA GLU A 75 -5.36 8.79 -14.18
C GLU A 75 -4.42 9.77 -14.90
N ASN A 76 -3.67 10.60 -14.16
CA ASN A 76 -2.72 11.54 -14.74
C ASN A 76 -1.51 10.85 -15.41
N ILE A 77 -1.02 9.74 -14.85
CA ILE A 77 0.03 8.91 -15.51
C ILE A 77 -0.50 8.32 -16.83
N ASN A 78 -1.81 8.07 -16.90
CA ASN A 78 -2.52 7.61 -18.10
C ASN A 78 -2.99 8.75 -19.03
N GLY A 79 -2.61 10.00 -18.75
CA GLY A 79 -2.88 11.14 -19.64
C GLY A 79 -4.11 11.97 -19.29
N SER A 80 -4.75 11.74 -18.14
CA SER A 80 -5.78 12.66 -17.64
C SER A 80 -5.20 14.06 -17.41
N LYS A 81 -6.00 15.07 -17.77
CA LYS A 81 -5.70 16.49 -17.53
C LYS A 81 -6.28 17.00 -16.22
N GLU A 82 -6.92 16.13 -15.45
CA GLU A 82 -7.48 16.52 -14.16
C GLU A 82 -6.36 17.00 -13.22
N LYS A 83 -6.58 18.16 -12.61
CA LYS A 83 -5.58 18.81 -11.76
C LYS A 83 -5.38 18.01 -10.46
N ILE A 84 -4.13 17.66 -10.17
CA ILE A 84 -3.73 17.14 -8.85
C ILE A 84 -3.53 18.33 -7.91
N GLU A 85 -4.41 18.47 -6.92
CA GLU A 85 -4.33 19.56 -5.94
C GLU A 85 -3.16 19.35 -4.97
N PHE A 86 -2.37 20.41 -4.72
CA PHE A 86 -1.24 20.33 -3.79
C PHE A 86 -1.68 19.96 -2.36
N ILE A 87 -2.88 20.40 -1.97
CA ILE A 87 -3.49 20.13 -0.66
C ILE A 87 -3.70 18.63 -0.39
N MET A 88 -3.69 17.78 -1.42
CA MET A 88 -3.79 16.33 -1.27
C MET A 88 -2.69 15.79 -0.33
N ALA A 89 -1.44 16.24 -0.49
CA ALA A 89 -0.31 15.77 0.31
C ALA A 89 -0.44 16.08 1.82
N PRO A 90 -0.69 17.33 2.27
CA PRO A 90 -0.88 17.61 3.69
C PRO A 90 -2.16 16.99 4.26
N LEU A 91 -3.24 16.87 3.48
CA LEU A 91 -4.48 16.23 3.96
C LEU A 91 -4.31 14.73 4.18
N VAL A 92 -3.66 14.02 3.25
CA VAL A 92 -3.43 12.57 3.41
C VAL A 92 -2.41 12.31 4.52
N PHE A 93 -1.37 13.15 4.64
CA PHE A 93 -0.42 13.10 5.75
C PHE A 93 -1.11 13.18 7.11
N LEU A 94 -1.91 14.23 7.33
CA LEU A 94 -2.61 14.45 8.59
C LEU A 94 -3.67 13.37 8.82
N GLY A 95 -4.44 13.05 7.78
CA GLY A 95 -5.49 12.05 7.85
C GLY A 95 -4.96 10.68 8.25
N THR A 96 -3.87 10.22 7.64
CA THR A 96 -3.29 8.92 7.98
C THR A 96 -2.70 8.91 9.39
N ILE A 97 -2.04 9.98 9.84
CA ILE A 97 -1.55 10.07 11.23
C ILE A 97 -2.72 9.99 12.22
N LEU A 98 -3.79 10.76 12.01
CA LEU A 98 -4.95 10.75 12.91
C LEU A 98 -5.67 9.40 12.90
N THR A 99 -5.82 8.76 11.73
CA THR A 99 -6.42 7.41 11.66
C THR A 99 -5.65 6.43 12.54
N HIS A 100 -4.31 6.44 12.50
CA HIS A 100 -3.48 5.53 13.31
C HIS A 100 -3.41 5.95 14.78
N LEU A 101 -3.36 7.25 15.08
CA LEU A 101 -3.39 7.75 16.46
C LEU A 101 -4.65 7.25 17.20
N PHE A 102 -5.76 7.14 16.48
CA PHE A 102 -7.04 6.69 17.03
C PHE A 102 -7.39 5.24 16.65
N GLY A 103 -6.43 4.43 16.19
CA GLY A 103 -6.60 2.97 16.13
C GLY A 103 -7.31 2.42 14.89
N GLY A 104 -7.53 3.22 13.84
CA GLY A 104 -8.13 2.74 12.60
C GLY A 104 -7.24 1.71 11.88
N SER A 105 -7.85 0.64 11.37
CA SER A 105 -7.12 -0.41 10.63
C SER A 105 -6.90 0.02 9.18
N VAL A 106 -5.77 0.67 8.92
CA VAL A 106 -5.34 1.09 7.56
C VAL A 106 -3.82 0.94 7.43
N GLY A 107 -3.31 1.10 6.21
CA GLY A 107 -1.89 1.13 5.85
C GLY A 107 -1.34 2.55 5.72
N ARG A 108 -0.11 2.67 5.23
CA ARG A 108 0.64 3.95 5.14
C ARG A 108 1.18 4.27 3.75
N GLU A 109 1.04 3.33 2.81
CA GLU A 109 1.69 3.37 1.50
C GLU A 109 0.98 4.27 0.50
N GLY A 110 -0.35 4.23 0.50
CA GLY A 110 -1.16 5.11 -0.33
C GLY A 110 -0.87 6.58 -0.02
N THR A 111 -0.51 6.89 1.23
CA THR A 111 -0.04 8.22 1.66
C THR A 111 1.29 8.56 1.00
N GLY A 112 2.26 7.64 0.98
CA GLY A 112 3.54 7.84 0.32
C GLY A 112 3.40 8.06 -1.20
N VAL A 113 2.56 7.26 -1.86
CA VAL A 113 2.23 7.42 -3.29
C VAL A 113 1.58 8.78 -3.55
N GLN A 114 0.66 9.22 -2.69
CA GLN A 114 0.01 10.52 -2.82
C GLN A 114 0.96 11.70 -2.62
N ILE A 115 1.76 11.69 -1.55
CA ILE A 115 2.76 12.73 -1.29
C ILE A 115 3.75 12.81 -2.45
N GLY A 116 4.32 11.66 -2.86
CA GLY A 116 5.28 11.59 -3.95
C GLY A 116 4.69 12.05 -5.29
N GLY A 117 3.49 11.58 -5.64
CA GLY A 117 2.79 11.99 -6.85
C GLY A 117 2.45 13.48 -6.87
N THR A 118 2.03 14.06 -5.74
CA THR A 118 1.81 15.52 -5.61
C THR A 118 3.11 16.31 -5.82
N ILE A 119 4.23 15.86 -5.26
CA ILE A 119 5.54 16.50 -5.43
C ILE A 119 5.98 16.43 -6.89
N GLY A 120 5.88 15.25 -7.52
CA GLY A 120 6.18 15.06 -8.94
C GLY A 120 5.34 15.97 -9.84
N ASN A 121 4.02 16.06 -9.59
CA ASN A 121 3.13 16.96 -10.31
C ASN A 121 3.49 18.44 -10.13
N SER A 122 3.83 18.83 -8.90
CA SER A 122 4.14 20.23 -8.57
C SER A 122 5.44 20.66 -9.26
N LEU A 123 6.44 19.79 -9.29
CA LEU A 123 7.69 20.06 -9.98
C LEU A 123 7.50 20.09 -11.51
N ALA A 124 6.69 19.18 -12.07
CA ALA A 124 6.33 19.22 -13.48
C ALA A 124 5.64 20.55 -13.86
N LYS A 125 4.73 21.05 -13.01
CA LYS A 125 4.09 22.34 -13.22
C LYS A 125 5.08 23.51 -13.12
N ALA A 126 5.97 23.49 -12.13
CA ALA A 126 6.98 24.54 -11.94
C ALA A 126 7.95 24.61 -13.13
N LEU A 127 8.32 23.46 -13.69
CA LEU A 127 9.20 23.36 -14.86
C LEU A 127 8.47 23.57 -16.19
N LYS A 128 7.15 23.77 -16.19
CA LYS A 128 6.31 23.86 -17.39
C LYS A 128 6.55 22.67 -18.34
N SER A 129 6.68 21.49 -17.75
CA SER A 129 6.97 20.24 -18.45
C SER A 129 5.91 19.88 -19.49
N SER A 130 6.33 19.22 -20.57
CA SER A 130 5.39 18.59 -21.52
C SER A 130 4.60 17.46 -20.85
N GLU A 131 3.53 16.97 -21.49
CA GLU A 131 2.73 15.86 -20.94
C GLU A 131 3.57 14.57 -20.77
N GLU A 132 4.49 14.29 -21.69
CA GLU A 132 5.41 13.15 -21.56
C GLU A 132 6.35 13.31 -20.36
N GLU A 133 6.93 14.50 -20.19
CA GLU A 133 7.82 14.81 -19.07
C GLU A 133 7.05 14.78 -17.73
N LYS A 134 5.84 15.35 -17.69
CA LYS A 134 4.95 15.30 -16.53
C LYS A 134 4.68 13.85 -16.11
N LYS A 135 4.40 12.96 -17.07
CA LYS A 135 4.21 11.53 -16.79
C LYS A 135 5.44 10.90 -16.13
N VAL A 136 6.64 11.18 -16.65
CA VAL A 136 7.90 10.68 -16.07
C VAL A 136 8.11 11.21 -14.65
N LEU A 137 7.84 12.49 -14.40
CA LEU A 137 8.00 13.11 -13.08
C LEU A 137 6.96 12.60 -12.06
N LEU A 138 5.72 12.32 -12.50
CA LEU A 138 4.71 11.64 -11.68
C LEU A 138 5.16 10.23 -11.28
N ILE A 139 5.61 9.42 -12.25
CA ILE A 139 6.14 8.07 -12.00
C ILE A 139 7.33 8.15 -11.03
N SER A 140 8.22 9.13 -11.22
CA SER A 140 9.37 9.35 -10.33
C SER A 140 8.95 9.73 -8.90
N GLY A 141 7.88 10.51 -8.77
CA GLY A 141 7.27 10.83 -7.49
C GLY A 141 6.66 9.61 -6.80
N VAL A 142 5.88 8.81 -7.52
CA VAL A 142 5.31 7.55 -7.01
C VAL A 142 6.41 6.58 -6.59
N ALA A 143 7.47 6.45 -7.39
CA ALA A 143 8.61 5.58 -7.11
C ALA A 143 9.36 6.00 -5.83
N ALA A 144 9.69 7.29 -5.70
CA ALA A 144 10.26 7.84 -4.46
C ALA A 144 9.32 7.67 -3.27
N GLY A 145 8.03 7.89 -3.47
CA GLY A 145 7.01 7.76 -2.44
C GLY A 145 6.95 6.36 -1.84
N PHE A 146 6.79 5.37 -2.71
CA PHE A 146 6.72 3.96 -2.34
C PHE A 146 8.04 3.48 -1.74
N SER A 147 9.17 3.78 -2.38
CA SER A 147 10.51 3.42 -1.91
C SER A 147 10.82 3.99 -0.53
N SER A 148 10.43 5.24 -0.26
CA SER A 148 10.63 5.89 1.04
C SER A 148 9.85 5.19 2.17
N VAL A 149 8.62 4.75 1.89
CA VAL A 149 7.78 4.06 2.88
C VAL A 149 8.32 2.68 3.26
N PHE A 150 8.86 1.94 2.29
CA PHE A 150 9.25 0.54 2.49
C PHE A 150 10.74 0.25 2.54
N GLY A 151 11.56 1.19 2.09
CA GLY A 151 12.98 0.98 1.95
C GLY A 151 13.34 0.09 0.77
N THR A 152 12.44 -0.04 -0.22
CA THR A 152 12.54 -0.96 -1.38
C THR A 152 12.58 -0.18 -2.73
N PRO A 153 13.74 0.35 -3.15
CA PRO A 153 13.85 1.17 -4.36
C PRO A 153 13.50 0.45 -5.65
N LEU A 154 13.87 -0.81 -5.82
CA LEU A 154 13.57 -1.56 -7.05
C LEU A 154 12.07 -1.79 -7.16
N THR A 155 11.45 -2.20 -6.05
CA THR A 155 10.01 -2.38 -5.92
C THR A 155 9.27 -1.09 -6.22
N GLY A 156 9.64 0.02 -5.58
CA GLY A 156 8.99 1.32 -5.81
C GLY A 156 9.08 1.77 -7.27
N THR A 157 10.22 1.52 -7.92
CA THR A 157 10.43 1.82 -9.33
C THR A 157 9.51 1.02 -10.22
N ILE A 158 9.50 -0.31 -10.09
CA ILE A 158 8.67 -1.18 -10.93
C ILE A 158 7.18 -0.97 -10.63
N PHE A 159 6.81 -0.80 -9.35
CA PHE A 159 5.44 -0.49 -8.94
C PHE A 159 4.93 0.78 -9.62
N ALA A 160 5.71 1.86 -9.63
CA ALA A 160 5.32 3.12 -10.27
C ALA A 160 5.14 2.99 -11.79
N LEU A 161 5.87 2.08 -12.44
CA LEU A 161 5.78 1.82 -13.87
C LEU A 161 4.59 0.90 -14.22
N GLU A 162 4.31 -0.09 -13.37
CA GLU A 162 3.33 -1.15 -13.62
C GLU A 162 1.91 -0.74 -13.17
N ILE A 163 1.78 -0.01 -12.07
CA ILE A 163 0.49 0.29 -11.43
C ILE A 163 -0.49 1.00 -12.39
N ALA A 164 0.00 1.87 -13.26
CA ALA A 164 -0.89 2.68 -14.09
C ALA A 164 -1.40 1.93 -15.33
N ASN A 165 -0.58 1.04 -15.89
CA ASN A 165 -0.87 0.42 -17.17
C ASN A 165 -0.43 -1.04 -17.17
N ILE A 166 -1.40 -1.93 -16.95
CA ILE A 166 -1.15 -3.36 -16.81
C ILE A 166 -0.69 -3.89 -18.17
N GLY A 167 0.47 -4.54 -18.19
CA GLY A 167 1.08 -5.10 -19.41
C GLY A 167 2.05 -4.17 -20.16
N ARG A 168 2.24 -2.91 -19.75
CA ARG A 168 3.21 -1.99 -20.40
C ARG A 168 4.11 -1.26 -19.41
N LEU A 169 5.42 -1.43 -19.56
CA LEU A 169 6.44 -0.69 -18.80
C LEU A 169 7.09 0.41 -19.66
N SER A 170 7.16 1.63 -19.13
CA SER A 170 7.81 2.76 -19.81
C SER A 170 9.31 2.79 -19.53
N TYR A 171 10.12 2.29 -20.48
CA TYR A 171 11.59 2.34 -20.38
C TYR A 171 12.14 3.77 -20.22
N ASN A 172 11.52 4.76 -20.85
CA ASN A 172 11.93 6.17 -20.72
C ASN A 172 11.81 6.70 -19.28
N SER A 173 10.91 6.10 -18.48
CA SER A 173 10.66 6.51 -17.10
C SER A 173 11.51 5.73 -16.09
N MET A 174 12.16 4.63 -16.50
CA MET A 174 12.89 3.74 -15.58
C MET A 174 14.06 4.45 -14.88
N LEU A 175 14.94 5.12 -15.64
CA LEU A 175 16.12 5.78 -15.06
C LEU A 175 15.73 6.92 -14.11
N PRO A 176 14.83 7.85 -14.47
CA PRO A 176 14.34 8.87 -13.54
C PRO A 176 13.69 8.27 -12.29
N ALA A 177 12.86 7.24 -12.45
CA ALA A 177 12.16 6.59 -11.35
C ALA A 177 13.10 5.91 -10.35
N ILE A 178 14.10 5.15 -10.82
CA ILE A 178 15.05 4.49 -9.91
C ILE A 178 15.94 5.49 -9.19
N VAL A 179 16.37 6.57 -9.87
CA VAL A 179 17.13 7.65 -9.22
C VAL A 179 16.31 8.29 -8.11
N SER A 180 15.05 8.64 -8.40
CA SER A 180 14.11 9.18 -7.41
C SER A 180 13.91 8.24 -6.23
N ALA A 181 13.70 6.95 -6.50
CA ALA A 181 13.49 5.91 -5.50
C ALA A 181 14.72 5.70 -4.58
N LEU A 182 15.92 5.68 -5.15
CA LEU A 182 17.18 5.54 -4.41
C LEU A 182 17.43 6.75 -3.52
N VAL A 183 17.24 7.96 -4.04
CA VAL A 183 17.41 9.20 -3.27
C VAL A 183 16.39 9.27 -2.14
N GLY A 184 15.11 9.02 -2.41
CA GLY A 184 14.06 9.02 -1.39
C GLY A 184 14.35 8.05 -0.24
N ASN A 185 14.71 6.81 -0.56
CA ASN A 185 15.11 5.82 0.45
C ASN A 185 16.34 6.27 1.25
N SER A 186 17.34 6.83 0.57
CA SER A 186 18.56 7.30 1.23
C SER A 186 18.29 8.43 2.21
N VAL A 187 17.40 9.36 1.87
CA VAL A 187 16.98 10.45 2.77
C VAL A 187 16.22 9.90 3.98
N VAL A 188 15.30 8.96 3.78
CA VAL A 188 14.55 8.33 4.89
C VAL A 188 15.51 7.60 5.85
N LYS A 189 16.49 6.87 5.32
CA LYS A 189 17.55 6.22 6.11
C LYS A 189 18.41 7.25 6.87
N PHE A 190 18.75 8.36 6.23
CA PHE A 190 19.51 9.45 6.86
C PHE A 190 18.75 10.07 8.04
N LEU A 191 17.41 10.15 7.97
CA LEU A 191 16.56 10.59 9.07
C LEU A 191 16.42 9.55 10.21
N GLY A 192 17.07 8.40 10.10
CA GLY A 192 17.07 7.35 11.12
C GLY A 192 15.83 6.47 11.15
N VAL A 193 14.96 6.55 10.13
CA VAL A 193 13.78 5.70 10.02
C VAL A 193 14.21 4.28 9.71
N LYS A 194 13.69 3.32 10.48
CA LYS A 194 13.94 1.89 10.30
C LYS A 194 12.78 1.24 9.55
N HIS A 195 13.12 0.37 8.60
CA HIS A 195 12.15 -0.48 7.91
C HIS A 195 12.10 -1.87 8.54
N SER A 196 10.97 -2.56 8.39
CA SER A 196 10.77 -3.89 8.98
C SER A 196 11.71 -4.91 8.34
N HIS A 197 12.39 -5.69 9.17
CA HIS A 197 13.17 -6.85 8.74
C HIS A 197 12.43 -8.13 9.14
N TYR A 198 12.13 -8.97 8.15
CA TYR A 198 11.42 -10.23 8.37
C TYR A 198 12.39 -11.41 8.40
N LYS A 199 11.96 -12.52 9.01
CA LYS A 199 12.72 -13.77 8.95
C LYS A 199 12.80 -14.25 7.50
N ILE A 200 14.02 -14.33 6.98
CA ILE A 200 14.27 -14.85 5.64
C ILE A 200 13.93 -16.35 5.63
N PRO A 201 13.06 -16.82 4.71
CA PRO A 201 12.75 -18.23 4.59
C PRO A 201 13.97 -19.02 4.11
N ALA A 202 14.10 -20.25 4.60
CA ALA A 202 15.06 -21.20 4.07
C ALA A 202 14.74 -21.53 2.60
N GLN A 203 15.73 -21.98 1.86
CA GLN A 203 15.54 -22.42 0.48
C GLN A 203 14.79 -23.76 0.48
N GLU A 204 13.66 -23.80 -0.21
CA GLU A 204 12.87 -25.01 -0.41
C GLU A 204 13.23 -25.67 -1.74
N ALA A 205 13.10 -26.99 -1.80
CA ALA A 205 13.32 -27.76 -3.02
C ALA A 205 12.20 -27.49 -4.03
N VAL A 206 12.58 -27.28 -5.29
CA VAL A 206 11.65 -27.12 -6.41
C VAL A 206 11.29 -28.51 -6.95
N ASP A 207 10.53 -29.25 -6.16
CA ASP A 207 9.93 -30.52 -6.55
C ASP A 207 8.44 -30.36 -6.87
N ILE A 208 7.87 -31.38 -7.51
CA ILE A 208 6.47 -31.34 -7.98
C ILE A 208 5.47 -31.17 -6.85
N ILE A 209 5.74 -31.73 -5.66
CA ILE A 209 4.83 -31.68 -4.52
C ILE A 209 4.80 -30.25 -3.96
N ASN A 210 5.97 -29.64 -3.77
CA ASN A 210 6.07 -28.26 -3.31
C ASN A 210 5.49 -27.27 -4.32
N VAL A 211 5.70 -27.49 -5.62
CA VAL A 211 5.07 -26.69 -6.67
C VAL A 211 3.54 -26.77 -6.58
N LEU A 212 2.96 -27.97 -6.46
CA LEU A 212 1.51 -28.14 -6.34
C LEU A 212 0.95 -27.46 -5.07
N LYS A 213 1.64 -27.58 -3.93
CA LYS A 213 1.27 -26.87 -2.69
C LYS A 213 1.32 -25.35 -2.85
N VAL A 214 2.34 -24.83 -3.53
CA VAL A 214 2.49 -23.39 -3.78
C VAL A 214 1.44 -22.88 -4.77
N ILE A 215 1.05 -23.67 -5.78
CA ILE A 215 -0.08 -23.35 -6.66
C ILE A 215 -1.37 -23.22 -5.83
N ALA A 216 -1.64 -24.16 -4.92
CA ALA A 216 -2.80 -24.09 -4.04
C ALA A 216 -2.78 -22.83 -3.16
N LEU A 217 -1.62 -22.48 -2.58
CA LEU A 217 -1.44 -21.23 -1.84
C LEU A 217 -1.74 -20.00 -2.70
N ALA A 218 -1.20 -19.94 -3.92
CA ALA A 218 -1.38 -18.82 -4.82
C ALA A 218 -2.85 -18.59 -5.21
N ILE A 219 -3.61 -19.69 -5.43
CA ILE A 219 -5.05 -19.61 -5.67
C ILE A 219 -5.76 -19.01 -4.45
N CYS A 220 -5.45 -19.49 -3.24
CA CYS A 220 -6.02 -18.93 -2.01
C CYS A 220 -5.69 -17.44 -1.84
N PHE A 221 -4.44 -17.04 -2.11
CA PHE A 221 -4.03 -15.64 -2.03
C PHE A 221 -4.80 -14.76 -3.02
N GLY A 222 -4.91 -15.16 -4.29
CA GLY A 222 -5.69 -14.42 -5.29
C GLY A 222 -7.18 -14.30 -4.93
N LEU A 223 -7.79 -15.36 -4.38
CA LEU A 223 -9.16 -15.32 -3.90
C LEU A 223 -9.34 -14.35 -2.72
N ILE A 224 -8.40 -14.33 -1.77
CA ILE A 224 -8.42 -13.38 -0.65
C ILE A 224 -8.20 -11.94 -1.13
N SER A 225 -7.35 -11.70 -2.13
CA SER A 225 -7.21 -10.38 -2.76
C SER A 225 -8.55 -9.92 -3.36
N ARG A 226 -9.22 -10.78 -4.12
CA ARG A 226 -10.54 -10.49 -4.70
C ARG A 226 -11.57 -10.20 -3.60
N LEU A 227 -11.57 -10.99 -2.53
CA LEU A 227 -12.46 -10.79 -1.39
C LEU A 227 -12.20 -9.43 -0.72
N PHE A 228 -10.94 -9.03 -0.54
CA PHE A 228 -10.59 -7.73 0.04
C PHE A 228 -11.13 -6.57 -0.80
N VAL A 229 -10.92 -6.60 -2.12
CA VAL A 229 -11.44 -5.59 -3.05
C VAL A 229 -12.96 -5.53 -3.00
N TYR A 230 -13.62 -6.69 -3.10
CA TYR A 230 -15.07 -6.79 -3.02
C TYR A 230 -15.62 -6.24 -1.70
N MET A 231 -15.07 -6.66 -0.56
CA MET A 231 -15.53 -6.25 0.77
C MET A 231 -15.37 -4.74 0.99
N THR A 232 -14.28 -4.15 0.50
CA THR A 232 -14.05 -2.70 0.61
C THR A 232 -15.14 -1.92 -0.14
N HIS A 233 -15.50 -2.36 -1.35
CA HIS A 233 -16.61 -1.78 -2.10
C HIS A 233 -17.97 -2.05 -1.46
N TRP A 234 -18.19 -3.26 -0.97
CA TRP A 234 -19.41 -3.64 -0.28
C TRP A 234 -19.65 -2.76 0.95
N PHE A 235 -18.64 -2.56 1.81
CA PHE A 235 -18.76 -1.66 2.96
C PHE A 235 -19.04 -0.22 2.52
N ASN A 236 -18.34 0.25 1.49
CA ASN A 236 -18.57 1.59 0.94
C ASN A 236 -20.03 1.79 0.48
N GLU A 237 -20.55 0.86 -0.31
CA GLU A 237 -21.93 0.88 -0.85
C GLU A 237 -22.97 0.77 0.25
N LYS A 238 -22.81 -0.17 1.20
CA LYS A 238 -23.74 -0.32 2.32
C LYS A 238 -23.75 0.92 3.20
N LEU A 239 -22.58 1.45 3.56
CA LEU A 239 -22.52 2.67 4.37
C LEU A 239 -23.11 3.86 3.64
N ILE A 240 -22.93 4.01 2.32
CA ILE A 240 -23.62 5.07 1.53
C ILE A 240 -25.13 4.86 1.53
N LYS A 241 -25.60 3.61 1.34
CA LYS A 241 -27.04 3.28 1.32
C LYS A 241 -27.73 3.63 2.64
N TYR A 242 -27.11 3.32 3.77
CA TYR A 242 -27.69 3.54 5.10
C TYR A 242 -27.34 4.91 5.70
N CYS A 243 -26.22 5.52 5.30
CA CYS A 243 -25.74 6.81 5.79
C CYS A 243 -25.64 7.81 4.62
N LYS A 244 -26.74 8.50 4.31
CA LYS A 244 -26.79 9.48 3.21
C LYS A 244 -25.79 10.64 3.37
N ASN A 245 -25.44 11.00 4.61
CA ASN A 245 -24.47 12.04 4.90
C ASN A 245 -23.05 11.45 5.05
N LYS A 246 -22.07 12.00 4.32
CA LYS A 246 -20.64 11.62 4.40
C LYS A 246 -20.06 11.68 5.82
N TYR A 247 -20.50 12.63 6.65
CA TYR A 247 -20.08 12.72 8.06
C TYR A 247 -20.61 11.54 8.88
N LEU A 248 -21.90 11.19 8.69
CA LEU A 248 -22.51 10.04 9.35
C LEU A 248 -21.86 8.73 8.88
N LYS A 249 -21.56 8.61 7.59
CA LYS A 249 -20.90 7.44 7.00
C LYS A 249 -19.57 7.13 7.70
N ILE A 250 -18.69 8.11 7.84
CA ILE A 250 -17.37 7.91 8.48
C ILE A 250 -17.49 7.73 10.00
N PHE A 251 -18.46 8.40 10.63
CA PHE A 251 -18.76 8.25 12.06
C PHE A 251 -19.22 6.83 12.38
N VAL A 252 -20.17 6.28 11.61
CA VAL A 252 -20.66 4.91 11.76
C VAL A 252 -19.54 3.91 11.49
N GLY A 253 -18.74 4.09 10.43
CA GLY A 253 -17.60 3.23 10.16
C GLY A 253 -16.58 3.18 11.30
N GLY A 254 -16.25 4.35 11.88
CA GLY A 254 -15.37 4.44 13.05
C GLY A 254 -15.98 3.80 14.29
N THR A 255 -17.27 3.97 14.50
CA THR A 255 -17.99 3.40 15.64
C THR A 255 -18.02 1.87 15.54
N LEU A 256 -18.25 1.31 14.35
CA LEU A 256 -18.17 -0.12 14.11
C LEU A 256 -16.75 -0.67 14.34
N MET A 257 -15.71 0.08 13.97
CA MET A 257 -14.32 -0.27 14.29
C MET A 257 -14.09 -0.30 15.81
N VAL A 258 -14.56 0.72 16.55
CA VAL A 258 -14.48 0.75 18.02
C VAL A 258 -15.18 -0.46 18.64
N ILE A 259 -16.42 -0.74 18.23
CA ILE A 259 -17.20 -1.88 18.72
C ILE A 259 -16.46 -3.20 18.45
N ALA A 260 -15.88 -3.36 17.26
CA ALA A 260 -15.13 -4.55 16.91
C ALA A 260 -13.87 -4.73 17.76
N THR A 261 -13.10 -3.66 18.02
CA THR A 261 -11.96 -3.72 18.93
C THR A 261 -12.38 -4.11 20.35
N LEU A 262 -13.48 -3.55 20.87
CA LEU A 262 -13.99 -3.89 22.20
C LEU A 262 -14.43 -5.36 22.27
N PHE A 263 -15.13 -5.84 21.25
CA PHE A 263 -15.58 -7.23 21.16
C PHE A 263 -14.42 -8.22 21.08
N LEU A 264 -13.37 -7.90 20.32
CA LEU A 264 -12.15 -8.71 20.21
C LEU A 264 -11.28 -8.66 21.48
N ARG A 265 -11.51 -7.67 22.36
CA ARG A 265 -10.78 -7.45 23.63
C ARG A 265 -9.27 -7.30 23.46
N ASN A 266 -8.80 -6.92 22.27
CA ASN A 266 -7.39 -6.69 21.96
C ASN A 266 -7.24 -5.71 20.78
N ASN A 267 -6.03 -5.14 20.61
CA ASN A 267 -5.71 -4.17 19.56
C ASN A 267 -4.87 -4.77 18.43
N LEU A 268 -4.78 -6.09 18.32
CA LEU A 268 -3.88 -6.80 17.39
C LEU A 268 -4.14 -6.41 15.93
N TYR A 269 -5.40 -6.11 15.60
CA TYR A 269 -5.86 -5.79 14.25
C TYR A 269 -6.00 -4.29 13.98
N ASN A 270 -5.73 -3.44 14.97
CA ASN A 270 -5.76 -2.00 14.83
C ASN A 270 -4.48 -1.51 14.13
N ASN A 271 -4.50 -0.27 13.60
CA ASN A 271 -3.35 0.35 12.96
C ASN A 271 -2.77 -0.53 11.83
N LEU A 272 -1.45 -0.55 11.70
CA LEU A 272 -0.70 -1.34 10.71
C LEU A 272 -0.66 -2.84 11.04
N SER A 273 -0.80 -3.25 12.31
CA SER A 273 -0.60 -4.63 12.77
C SER A 273 0.80 -5.22 12.47
N LEU A 274 1.88 -4.42 12.58
CA LEU A 274 3.24 -4.89 12.29
C LEU A 274 3.71 -6.04 13.21
N GLY A 275 3.28 -6.06 14.47
CA GLY A 275 3.56 -7.17 15.38
C GLY A 275 2.96 -8.50 14.89
N LEU A 276 1.67 -8.47 14.49
CA LEU A 276 0.98 -9.62 13.90
C LEU A 276 1.64 -10.09 12.60
N LEU A 277 2.09 -9.15 11.76
CA LEU A 277 2.84 -9.46 10.55
C LEU A 277 4.15 -10.17 10.87
N ASN A 278 4.90 -9.69 11.86
CA ASN A 278 6.14 -10.34 12.28
C ASN A 278 5.88 -11.75 12.85
N ASP A 279 4.87 -11.90 13.70
CA ASP A 279 4.49 -13.19 14.31
C ASP A 279 4.12 -14.26 13.28
N ALA A 280 3.60 -13.86 12.11
CA ALA A 280 3.27 -14.77 11.02
C ALA A 280 4.48 -15.57 10.53
N PHE A 281 5.67 -14.95 10.50
CA PHE A 281 6.91 -15.63 10.08
C PHE A 281 7.40 -16.68 11.08
N TYR A 282 6.83 -16.69 12.29
CA TYR A 282 7.13 -17.64 13.36
C TYR A 282 5.97 -18.59 13.66
N GLY A 283 4.86 -18.53 12.90
CA GLY A 283 3.67 -19.35 13.14
C GLY A 283 2.90 -18.96 14.40
N LYS A 284 3.12 -17.76 14.96
CA LYS A 284 2.50 -17.30 16.23
C LYS A 284 1.26 -16.46 15.99
N VAL A 285 0.38 -16.86 15.07
CA VAL A 285 -0.77 -16.06 14.67
C VAL A 285 -2.08 -16.81 14.89
N PRO A 286 -3.16 -16.12 15.34
CA PRO A 286 -4.48 -16.72 15.40
C PRO A 286 -4.94 -17.19 14.01
N ILE A 287 -5.60 -18.36 13.93
CA ILE A 287 -6.04 -18.98 12.67
C ILE A 287 -6.89 -18.02 11.83
N LEU A 288 -7.78 -17.24 12.48
CA LEU A 288 -8.68 -16.29 11.82
C LEU A 288 -8.08 -14.87 11.68
N ALA A 289 -6.79 -14.68 11.95
CA ALA A 289 -6.20 -13.34 11.94
C ALA A 289 -6.31 -12.64 10.58
N PHE A 290 -6.11 -13.38 9.48
CA PHE A 290 -6.19 -12.84 8.13
C PHE A 290 -7.60 -12.30 7.81
N ILE A 291 -8.66 -13.04 8.17
CA ILE A 291 -10.03 -12.65 7.84
C ILE A 291 -10.52 -11.50 8.72
N ILE A 292 -10.14 -11.49 10.01
CA ILE A 292 -10.46 -10.38 10.91
C ILE A 292 -9.77 -9.10 10.41
N LYS A 293 -8.48 -9.16 10.09
CA LYS A 293 -7.75 -7.99 9.56
C LYS A 293 -8.35 -7.51 8.24
N LEU A 294 -8.75 -8.42 7.36
CA LEU A 294 -9.42 -8.11 6.10
C LEU A 294 -10.71 -7.32 6.33
N ILE A 295 -11.61 -7.83 7.18
CA ILE A 295 -12.91 -7.21 7.43
C ILE A 295 -12.73 -5.81 8.05
N LEU A 296 -11.88 -5.68 9.06
CA LEU A 296 -11.67 -4.40 9.75
C LEU A 296 -11.02 -3.34 8.85
N THR A 297 -10.07 -3.76 8.00
CA THR A 297 -9.44 -2.85 7.05
C THR A 297 -10.41 -2.44 5.95
N ALA A 298 -11.15 -3.39 5.38
CA ALA A 298 -12.18 -3.12 4.38
C ALA A 298 -13.28 -2.19 4.92
N LEU A 299 -13.66 -2.33 6.19
CA LEU A 299 -14.58 -1.42 6.88
C LEU A 299 -14.01 -0.01 6.98
N CYS A 300 -12.77 0.15 7.47
CA CYS A 300 -12.15 1.48 7.63
C CYS A 300 -12.02 2.21 6.29
N LEU A 301 -11.50 1.52 5.27
CA LEU A 301 -11.34 2.08 3.92
C LEU A 301 -12.69 2.34 3.25
N GLY A 302 -13.63 1.40 3.37
CA GLY A 302 -14.99 1.55 2.84
C GLY A 302 -15.74 2.74 3.44
N ALA A 303 -15.51 3.01 4.73
CA ALA A 303 -16.04 4.19 5.43
C ALA A 303 -15.40 5.50 4.98
N GLY A 304 -14.14 5.47 4.52
CA GLY A 304 -13.40 6.62 4.00
C GLY A 304 -12.27 7.13 4.92
N TYR A 305 -11.81 6.31 5.87
CA TYR A 305 -10.62 6.64 6.65
C TYR A 305 -9.39 6.72 5.77
N GLN A 306 -8.54 7.71 6.04
CA GLN A 306 -7.33 7.94 5.25
C GLN A 306 -6.21 7.01 5.70
N GLY A 307 -5.54 6.44 4.72
CA GLY A 307 -4.46 5.46 4.86
C GLY A 307 -4.35 4.64 3.57
N GLY A 308 -3.26 3.90 3.42
CA GLY A 308 -3.11 2.93 2.32
C GLY A 308 -3.78 1.60 2.60
N GLU A 309 -3.79 0.71 1.62
CA GLU A 309 -4.29 -0.67 1.78
C GLU A 309 -3.16 -1.71 1.87
N VAL A 310 -1.95 -1.30 1.52
CA VAL A 310 -0.84 -2.21 1.23
C VAL A 310 -0.30 -2.94 2.46
N THR A 311 0.08 -2.24 3.54
CA THR A 311 0.54 -2.93 4.76
C THR A 311 -0.51 -3.91 5.31
N PRO A 312 -1.81 -3.56 5.40
CA PRO A 312 -2.85 -4.53 5.73
C PRO A 312 -2.90 -5.74 4.81
N LEU A 313 -2.74 -5.57 3.49
CA LEU A 313 -2.67 -6.69 2.55
C LEU A 313 -1.48 -7.62 2.85
N PHE A 314 -0.34 -7.07 3.29
CA PHE A 314 0.79 -7.88 3.77
C PHE A 314 0.45 -8.68 5.01
N VAL A 315 -0.19 -8.05 6.00
CA VAL A 315 -0.62 -8.73 7.23
C VAL A 315 -1.59 -9.85 6.88
N ILE A 316 -2.60 -9.59 6.04
CA ILE A 316 -3.59 -10.57 5.60
C ILE A 316 -2.92 -11.73 4.87
N GLY A 317 -2.03 -11.43 3.92
CA GLY A 317 -1.31 -12.44 3.16
C GLY A 317 -0.38 -13.28 4.00
N ALA A 318 0.46 -12.66 4.83
CA ALA A 318 1.40 -13.36 5.69
C ALA A 318 0.68 -14.23 6.73
N THR A 319 -0.38 -13.72 7.35
CA THR A 319 -1.18 -14.49 8.32
C THR A 319 -1.96 -15.62 7.66
N LEU A 320 -2.51 -15.43 6.46
CA LEU A 320 -3.13 -16.52 5.71
C LEU A 320 -2.09 -17.59 5.36
N GLY A 321 -0.92 -17.18 4.86
CA GLY A 321 0.18 -18.09 4.54
C GLY A 321 0.62 -18.90 5.76
N ALA A 322 0.80 -18.26 6.91
CA ALA A 322 1.13 -18.93 8.16
C ALA A 322 0.03 -19.93 8.61
N THR A 323 -1.25 -19.57 8.46
CA THR A 323 -2.36 -20.49 8.75
C THR A 323 -2.35 -21.70 7.82
N LEU A 324 -2.16 -21.50 6.51
CA LEU A 324 -2.14 -22.59 5.51
C LEU A 324 -0.89 -23.45 5.61
N SER A 325 0.21 -22.93 6.15
CA SER A 325 1.44 -23.67 6.42
C SER A 325 1.20 -24.89 7.32
N HIS A 326 0.34 -24.79 8.34
CA HIS A 326 -0.05 -25.92 9.19
C HIS A 326 -0.70 -27.07 8.40
N ILE A 327 -1.50 -26.73 7.38
CA ILE A 327 -2.26 -27.69 6.59
C ILE A 327 -1.37 -28.34 5.52
N LEU A 328 -0.51 -27.53 4.88
CA LEU A 328 0.33 -27.97 3.76
C LEU A 328 1.66 -28.59 4.20
N GLY A 329 2.01 -28.49 5.48
CA GLY A 329 3.28 -28.96 6.02
C GLY A 329 4.49 -28.24 5.41
N LEU A 330 4.34 -26.95 5.10
CA LEU A 330 5.39 -26.08 4.59
C LEU A 330 5.89 -25.14 5.70
N PRO A 331 7.11 -24.62 5.67
CA PRO A 331 7.59 -23.71 6.73
C PRO A 331 6.81 -22.40 6.82
N PHE A 332 6.54 -21.92 8.04
CA PHE A 332 5.77 -20.69 8.28
C PHE A 332 6.32 -19.46 7.55
N ALA A 333 7.63 -19.21 7.68
CA ALA A 333 8.28 -18.06 7.05
C ALA A 333 8.18 -18.12 5.52
N PHE A 334 8.21 -19.31 4.93
CA PHE A 334 8.07 -19.52 3.50
C PHE A 334 6.66 -19.15 3.03
N CYS A 335 5.63 -19.74 3.65
CA CYS A 335 4.24 -19.43 3.30
C CYS A 335 3.86 -17.98 3.62
N ALA A 336 4.36 -17.40 4.71
CA ALA A 336 4.12 -16.01 5.09
C ALA A 336 4.74 -15.03 4.08
N ALA A 337 5.99 -15.28 3.64
CA ALA A 337 6.66 -14.46 2.63
C ALA A 337 5.92 -14.51 1.29
N LEU A 338 5.53 -15.72 0.84
CA LEU A 338 4.74 -15.90 -0.38
C LEU A 338 3.36 -15.27 -0.28
N GLY A 339 2.68 -15.40 0.86
CA GLY A 339 1.37 -14.82 1.10
C GLY A 339 1.40 -13.29 1.09
N LEU A 340 2.43 -12.70 1.69
CA LEU A 340 2.64 -11.25 1.67
C LEU A 340 2.63 -10.70 0.24
N VAL A 341 3.46 -11.27 -0.64
CA VAL A 341 3.57 -10.78 -2.03
C VAL A 341 2.45 -11.28 -2.93
N GLY A 342 1.89 -12.46 -2.66
CA GLY A 342 0.78 -13.04 -3.42
C GLY A 342 -0.53 -12.27 -3.25
N VAL A 343 -0.93 -12.01 -2.00
CA VAL A 343 -2.15 -11.23 -1.73
C VAL A 343 -1.99 -9.79 -2.23
N PHE A 344 -0.80 -9.21 -2.09
CA PHE A 344 -0.52 -7.88 -2.64
C PHE A 344 -0.61 -7.87 -4.17
N SER A 345 0.04 -8.82 -4.85
CA SER A 345 0.00 -8.98 -6.31
C SER A 345 -1.42 -9.06 -6.85
N GLY A 346 -2.24 -9.92 -6.25
CA GLY A 346 -3.65 -10.08 -6.64
C GLY A 346 -4.48 -8.82 -6.41
N ALA A 347 -4.18 -8.05 -5.35
CA ALA A 347 -4.97 -6.86 -5.01
C ALA A 347 -4.58 -5.63 -5.84
N THR A 348 -3.31 -5.48 -6.21
CA THR A 348 -2.81 -4.32 -6.97
C THR A 348 -2.68 -4.54 -8.46
N ASN A 349 -2.83 -5.77 -8.93
CA ASN A 349 -2.56 -6.12 -10.32
C ASN A 349 -1.15 -5.71 -10.77
N ALA A 350 -0.16 -5.90 -9.89
CA ALA A 350 1.23 -5.51 -10.14
C ALA A 350 2.20 -6.67 -9.81
N PRO A 351 2.12 -7.81 -10.55
CA PRO A 351 2.87 -9.01 -10.24
C PRO A 351 4.39 -8.82 -10.31
N ILE A 352 4.90 -8.01 -11.23
CA ILE A 352 6.36 -7.81 -11.37
C ILE A 352 6.88 -7.00 -10.19
N ALA A 353 6.17 -5.94 -9.78
CA ALA A 353 6.49 -5.16 -8.61
C ALA A 353 6.48 -6.02 -7.33
N CYS A 354 5.48 -6.90 -7.17
CA CYS A 354 5.40 -7.79 -6.00
C CYS A 354 6.52 -8.83 -5.98
N PHE A 355 6.95 -9.32 -7.15
CA PHE A 355 8.13 -10.17 -7.24
C PHE A 355 9.42 -9.41 -6.85
N MET A 356 9.60 -8.17 -7.31
CA MET A 356 10.73 -7.33 -6.89
C MET A 356 10.69 -7.06 -5.38
N MET A 357 9.50 -6.89 -4.83
CA MET A 357 9.30 -6.77 -3.38
C MET A 357 9.78 -7.99 -2.63
N TYR A 358 9.46 -9.18 -3.14
CA TYR A 358 9.96 -10.41 -2.57
C TYR A 358 11.49 -10.42 -2.54
N LEU A 359 12.15 -10.06 -3.65
CA LEU A 359 13.61 -10.01 -3.75
C LEU A 359 14.25 -9.04 -2.75
N GLU A 360 13.71 -7.84 -2.58
CA GLU A 360 14.28 -6.85 -1.67
C GLU A 360 14.04 -7.18 -0.19
N LEU A 361 12.91 -7.83 0.15
CA LEU A 361 12.58 -8.19 1.53
C LEU A 361 13.17 -9.54 1.97
N PHE A 362 13.22 -10.52 1.08
CA PHE A 362 13.57 -11.92 1.38
C PHE A 362 14.79 -12.44 0.62
N ARG A 363 15.47 -11.58 -0.14
CA ARG A 363 16.62 -11.93 -0.99
C ARG A 363 16.24 -12.90 -2.12
N ALA A 364 17.23 -13.54 -2.73
CA ALA A 364 17.06 -14.42 -3.89
C ALA A 364 16.58 -15.86 -3.55
N ASN A 365 16.20 -16.15 -2.31
CA ASN A 365 15.73 -17.48 -1.92
C ASN A 365 14.32 -17.72 -2.45
N ASN A 366 14.00 -18.90 -2.99
CA ASN A 366 12.65 -19.28 -3.43
C ASN A 366 12.00 -18.38 -4.50
N ILE A 367 12.81 -17.70 -5.32
CA ILE A 367 12.32 -16.73 -6.31
C ILE A 367 11.36 -17.34 -7.34
N VAL A 368 11.55 -18.61 -7.71
CA VAL A 368 10.65 -19.33 -8.62
C VAL A 368 9.25 -19.43 -8.02
N PHE A 369 9.15 -19.79 -6.74
CA PHE A 369 7.87 -19.84 -6.02
C PHE A 369 7.25 -18.46 -5.86
N ALA A 370 8.06 -17.43 -5.55
CA ALA A 370 7.58 -16.06 -5.43
C ALA A 370 6.96 -15.54 -6.73
N MET A 371 7.63 -15.75 -7.87
CA MET A 371 7.11 -15.35 -9.17
C MET A 371 5.83 -16.13 -9.52
N LEU A 372 5.83 -17.45 -9.31
CA LEU A 372 4.66 -18.30 -9.55
C LEU A 372 3.45 -17.84 -8.72
N VAL A 373 3.66 -17.52 -7.45
CA VAL A 373 2.60 -17.00 -6.57
C VAL A 373 2.09 -15.65 -7.03
N CYS A 374 2.98 -14.72 -7.39
CA CYS A 374 2.58 -13.39 -7.84
C CYS A 374 1.71 -13.47 -9.11
N ILE A 375 2.14 -14.26 -10.10
CA ILE A 375 1.42 -14.44 -11.37
C ILE A 375 0.06 -15.12 -11.16
N ILE A 376 0.02 -16.26 -10.46
CA ILE A 376 -1.24 -16.99 -10.27
C ILE A 376 -2.22 -16.17 -9.44
N SER A 377 -1.76 -15.51 -8.37
CA SER A 377 -2.64 -14.67 -7.54
C SER A 377 -3.24 -13.51 -8.34
N PHE A 378 -2.46 -12.90 -9.23
CA PHE A 378 -2.90 -11.87 -10.18
C PHE A 378 -3.97 -12.39 -11.15
N PHE A 379 -3.78 -13.56 -11.76
CA PHE A 379 -4.80 -14.13 -12.65
C PHE A 379 -6.09 -14.49 -11.91
N ILE A 380 -5.98 -15.10 -10.72
CA ILE A 380 -7.13 -15.53 -9.94
C ILE A 380 -7.92 -14.35 -9.37
N SER A 381 -7.27 -13.25 -8.99
CA SER A 381 -7.97 -12.05 -8.49
C SER A 381 -8.79 -11.37 -9.59
N GLY A 382 -8.35 -11.44 -10.85
CA GLY A 382 -9.03 -10.92 -12.04
C GLY A 382 -8.97 -9.40 -12.16
N HIS A 383 -9.80 -8.82 -13.03
CA HIS A 383 -9.57 -7.45 -13.50
C HIS A 383 -9.81 -6.31 -12.49
N LYS A 384 -10.47 -6.59 -11.38
CA LYS A 384 -10.82 -5.59 -10.36
C LYS A 384 -9.76 -5.57 -9.27
N GLY A 385 -8.91 -4.54 -9.27
CA GLY A 385 -7.95 -4.26 -8.20
C GLY A 385 -8.42 -3.17 -7.23
N ILE A 386 -7.57 -2.85 -6.25
CA ILE A 386 -7.82 -1.74 -5.29
C ILE A 386 -7.77 -0.36 -5.96
N TYR A 387 -7.09 -0.26 -7.11
CA TYR A 387 -6.99 0.95 -7.91
C TYR A 387 -7.96 0.86 -9.10
N LYS A 388 -9.00 1.69 -9.11
CA LYS A 388 -10.02 1.68 -10.16
C LYS A 388 -9.57 2.33 -11.47
N ALA A 389 -8.54 3.18 -11.40
CA ALA A 389 -8.00 3.94 -12.52
C ALA A 389 -7.01 3.15 -13.39
N GLN A 390 -6.70 1.90 -13.04
CA GLN A 390 -5.78 1.08 -13.84
C GLN A 390 -6.40 0.76 -15.20
N LEU A 391 -5.59 0.89 -16.25
CA LEU A 391 -5.96 0.48 -17.58
C LEU A 391 -5.44 -0.94 -17.86
N TRP A 392 -6.30 -1.75 -18.46
CA TRP A 392 -5.95 -3.06 -18.98
C TRP A 392 -5.70 -2.90 -20.47
N ASN A 393 -4.48 -3.22 -20.90
CA ASN A 393 -4.20 -3.43 -22.31
C ASN A 393 -4.24 -4.93 -22.54
N GLU A 394 -5.26 -5.38 -23.26
CA GLU A 394 -5.35 -6.75 -23.79
C GLU A 394 -4.38 -6.95 -24.95
#